data_AF-A0A016T4Z4-F1
#
_entry.id   AF-A0A016T4Z4-F1
#
_cell.length_a   1.000
_cell.length_b   1.000
_cell.length_c   1.000
_cell.angle_alpha   90.00
_cell.angle_beta   90.00
_cell.angle_gamma   90.00
#
_symmetry.space_group_name_H-M   'P 1'
#
loop_
_entity.id
_entity.type
_entity.pdbx_description
1 polymer ?
#
loop_
_entity_poly.entity_id
_entity_poly.type
_entity_poly.pdbx_seq_one_letter_code
_entity_poly.pdbx_strand_id
1 'polypeptide(L)'
;MSSLGGDDVVLDANGTAFTQTEQFQYLGSILSADGTVDAAVRGRIACAWLKWREATGILCDRRCSRVLKGKIYRTVVRPAMMYGSECWPVTKAHERMLNTAEMRMLRWACGLTRRDKVGNEDIRTMMQTAPIQRKLRAQRLRWFGHVMRRSPLHPTRQALEMEVTGKRPRGAPKKRWKDTVCKDMRELGVTKDDAQDRDLWRRRTKTADPVNARDRR
;
A
#
# COMPACT_ATOMS: atom_id res chain seq x y z
N MET A 1 -30.52 0.13 33.85
CA MET A 1 -30.42 -0.72 32.64
C MET A 1 -28.96 -1.09 32.45
N SER A 2 -28.69 -2.37 32.60
CA SER A 2 -27.38 -3.00 32.79
C SER A 2 -26.52 -2.95 31.52
N SER A 3 -25.34 -2.34 31.64
CA SER A 3 -24.22 -2.51 30.72
C SER A 3 -23.62 -3.90 30.96
N LEU A 4 -24.09 -4.91 30.23
CA LEU A 4 -23.41 -6.20 30.10
C LEU A 4 -22.45 -6.10 28.91
N GLY A 5 -21.24 -5.63 29.18
CA GLY A 5 -20.10 -5.77 28.29
C GLY A 5 -18.92 -6.15 29.16
N GLY A 6 -18.70 -7.46 29.32
CA GLY A 6 -17.59 -7.97 30.12
C GLY A 6 -16.27 -7.46 29.54
N ASP A 7 -15.49 -6.76 30.38
CA ASP A 7 -14.06 -6.62 30.18
C ASP A 7 -13.45 -8.02 30.34
N ASP A 8 -13.51 -8.84 29.29
CA ASP A 8 -12.79 -10.11 29.24
C ASP A 8 -11.29 -9.79 29.28
N VAL A 9 -10.70 -9.96 30.47
CA VAL A 9 -9.28 -9.75 30.70
C VAL A 9 -8.50 -10.77 29.85
N VAL A 10 -7.84 -10.29 28.80
CA VAL A 10 -6.95 -11.12 27.98
C VAL A 10 -5.64 -11.29 28.76
N LEU A 11 -5.36 -12.54 29.15
CA LEU A 11 -4.15 -12.94 29.87
C LEU A 11 -3.11 -13.51 28.90
N ASP A 12 -1.82 -13.23 29.13
CA ASP A 12 -0.74 -13.96 28.45
C ASP A 12 -0.50 -15.35 29.06
N ALA A 13 0.47 -16.07 28.50
CA ALA A 13 0.93 -17.37 29.00
C ALA A 13 1.45 -17.34 30.45
N ASN A 14 1.74 -16.14 30.99
CA ASN A 14 2.25 -15.92 32.35
C ASN A 14 1.16 -15.38 33.30
N GLY A 15 -0.09 -15.23 32.86
CA GLY A 15 -1.19 -14.69 33.66
C GLY A 15 -1.19 -13.15 33.81
N THR A 16 -0.42 -12.43 33.00
CA THR A 16 -0.42 -10.96 32.98
C THR A 16 -1.58 -10.45 32.13
N ALA A 17 -2.38 -9.55 32.70
CA ALA A 17 -3.49 -8.89 32.02
C ALA A 17 -3.00 -7.79 31.06
N PHE A 18 -3.48 -7.81 29.82
CA PHE A 18 -3.21 -6.73 28.85
C PHE A 18 -4.48 -5.94 28.54
N THR A 19 -4.32 -4.62 28.44
CA THR A 19 -5.42 -3.73 28.03
C THR A 19 -5.76 -3.93 26.56
N GLN A 20 -7.02 -4.26 26.28
CA GLN A 20 -7.51 -4.30 24.92
C GLN A 20 -7.67 -2.88 24.38
N THR A 21 -7.21 -2.66 23.15
CA THR A 21 -7.32 -1.36 22.47
C THR A 21 -7.97 -1.55 21.10
N GLU A 22 -8.79 -0.59 20.68
CA GLU A 22 -9.42 -0.63 19.36
C GLU A 22 -8.40 -0.45 18.23
N GLN A 23 -7.35 0.33 18.48
CA GLN A 23 -6.28 0.60 17.53
C GLN A 23 -4.92 0.46 18.22
N PHE A 24 -4.03 -0.29 17.58
CA PHE A 24 -2.69 -0.55 18.08
C PHE A 24 -1.64 -0.26 17.01
N GLN A 25 -0.59 0.50 17.36
CA GLN A 25 0.51 0.77 16.44
C GLN A 25 1.60 -0.30 16.58
N TYR A 26 1.81 -1.06 15.51
CA TYR A 26 2.86 -2.08 15.44
C TYR A 26 3.80 -1.81 14.26
N LEU A 27 5.10 -1.66 14.55
CA LEU A 27 6.15 -1.37 13.55
C LEU A 27 5.79 -0.21 12.59
N GLY A 28 5.07 0.78 13.12
CA GLY A 28 4.58 1.96 12.38
C GLY A 28 3.25 1.77 11.65
N SER A 29 2.71 0.56 11.49
CA SER A 29 1.36 0.36 10.94
C SER A 29 0.33 0.35 12.06
N ILE A 30 -0.84 0.97 11.82
CA ILE A 30 -1.97 0.90 12.76
C ILE A 30 -2.79 -0.34 12.43
N LEU A 31 -3.01 -1.19 13.43
CA LEU A 31 -3.88 -2.35 13.38
C LEU A 31 -5.19 -1.98 14.06
N SER A 32 -6.32 -2.28 13.41
CA SER A 32 -7.65 -2.03 13.95
C SER A 32 -8.28 -3.35 14.41
N ALA A 33 -8.91 -3.35 15.58
CA ALA A 33 -9.60 -4.52 16.13
C ALA A 33 -10.71 -5.04 15.20
N ASP A 34 -11.33 -4.14 14.43
CA ASP A 34 -12.36 -4.48 13.46
C ASP A 34 -11.80 -5.04 12.12
N GLY A 35 -10.47 -5.11 11.97
CA GLY A 35 -9.79 -5.62 10.77
C GLY A 35 -9.78 -4.66 9.59
N THR A 36 -10.15 -3.38 9.77
CA THR A 36 -10.03 -2.37 8.71
C THR A 36 -8.61 -1.83 8.60
N VAL A 37 -8.28 -1.31 7.42
CA VAL A 37 -7.00 -0.67 7.14
C VAL A 37 -7.11 0.85 6.97
N ASP A 38 -8.26 1.44 7.29
CA ASP A 38 -8.49 2.87 7.11
C ASP A 38 -7.51 3.72 7.90
N ALA A 39 -7.31 3.41 9.19
CA ALA A 39 -6.35 4.09 10.05
C ALA A 39 -4.91 3.92 9.52
N ALA A 40 -4.55 2.71 9.08
CA ALA A 40 -3.24 2.43 8.49
C ALA A 40 -2.97 3.29 7.24
N VAL A 41 -3.93 3.33 6.31
CA VAL A 41 -3.78 4.07 5.05
C VAL A 41 -3.72 5.58 5.33
N ARG A 42 -4.59 6.11 6.21
CA ARG A 42 -4.56 7.54 6.60
C ARG A 42 -3.25 7.90 7.28
N GLY A 43 -2.77 7.07 8.20
CA GLY A 43 -1.49 7.25 8.88
C GLY A 43 -0.32 7.29 7.89
N ARG A 44 -0.27 6.39 6.91
CA ARG A 44 0.78 6.40 5.87
C ARG A 44 0.69 7.60 4.94
N ILE A 45 -0.52 8.08 4.61
CA ILE A 45 -0.70 9.34 3.88
C ILE A 45 -0.15 10.52 4.68
N ALA A 46 -0.41 10.56 5.99
CA ALA A 46 0.16 11.59 6.86
C ALA A 46 1.70 11.53 6.89
N CYS A 47 2.29 10.33 7.05
CA CYS A 47 3.74 10.15 6.96
C CYS A 47 4.31 10.62 5.61
N ALA A 48 3.62 10.33 4.51
CA ALA A 48 4.02 10.79 3.19
C ALA A 48 4.03 12.32 3.08
N TRP A 49 3.01 12.99 3.64
CA TRP A 49 2.97 14.45 3.70
C TRP A 49 4.10 15.05 4.52
N LEU A 50 4.48 14.42 5.64
CA LEU A 50 5.65 14.86 6.42
C LEU A 50 6.93 14.76 5.57
N LYS A 51 7.15 13.64 4.88
CA LYS A 51 8.29 13.47 3.98
C LYS A 51 8.26 14.40 2.77
N TRP A 52 7.07 14.72 2.26
CA TRP A 52 6.91 15.73 1.23
C TRP A 52 7.28 17.12 1.74
N ARG A 53 6.89 17.46 2.99
CA ARG A 53 7.18 18.74 3.64
C ARG A 53 8.68 18.94 3.84
N GLU A 54 9.38 17.92 4.32
CA GLU A 54 10.85 17.91 4.46
C GLU A 54 11.55 18.17 3.10
N ALA A 55 11.00 17.66 2.00
CA ALA A 55 11.56 17.79 0.65
C ALA A 55 11.11 19.05 -0.12
N THR A 56 10.40 19.98 0.52
CA THR A 56 9.85 21.18 -0.13
C THR A 56 10.93 22.07 -0.75
N GLY A 57 12.15 22.11 -0.20
CA GLY A 57 13.27 22.87 -0.77
C GLY A 57 13.56 22.52 -2.23
N ILE A 58 13.32 21.28 -2.66
CA ILE A 58 13.45 20.86 -4.07
C ILE A 58 12.09 20.79 -4.75
N LEU A 59 11.08 20.24 -4.06
CA LEU A 59 9.75 20.00 -4.65
C LEU A 59 9.02 21.30 -5.00
N CYS A 60 9.21 22.36 -4.22
CA CYS A 60 8.57 23.66 -4.43
C CYS A 60 9.46 24.67 -5.18
N ASP A 61 10.76 24.40 -5.34
CA ASP A 61 11.65 25.30 -6.08
C ASP A 61 11.32 25.28 -7.58
N ARG A 62 11.10 26.46 -8.17
CA ARG A 62 10.83 26.62 -9.60
C ARG A 62 12.04 26.34 -10.47
N ARG A 63 13.26 26.47 -9.94
CA ARG A 63 14.52 26.20 -10.66
C ARG A 63 14.75 24.70 -10.86
N CYS A 64 14.19 23.86 -9.98
CA CYS A 64 14.30 22.41 -10.09
C CYS A 64 13.41 21.85 -11.21
N SER A 65 13.98 20.97 -12.04
CA SER A 65 13.24 20.31 -13.12
C SER A 65 12.14 19.39 -12.59
N ARG A 66 11.03 19.26 -13.34
CA ARG A 66 9.93 18.34 -12.99
C ARG A 66 10.40 16.88 -12.88
N VAL A 67 11.38 16.49 -13.68
CA VAL A 67 12.00 15.15 -13.63
C VAL A 67 12.71 14.92 -12.29
N LEU A 68 13.49 15.89 -11.81
CA LEU A 68 14.18 15.80 -10.52
C LEU A 68 13.16 15.74 -9.36
N LYS A 69 12.14 16.60 -9.39
CA LYS A 69 11.05 16.56 -8.40
C LYS A 69 10.34 15.22 -8.40
N GLY A 70 10.10 14.67 -9.59
CA GLY A 70 9.64 13.30 -9.80
C GLY A 70 10.52 12.30 -9.08
N LYS A 71 11.84 12.33 -9.31
CA LYS A 71 12.82 11.44 -8.67
C LYS A 71 12.73 11.52 -7.14
N ILE A 72 12.71 12.72 -6.56
CA ILE A 72 12.57 12.93 -5.11
C ILE A 72 11.25 12.33 -4.57
N TYR A 73 10.14 12.58 -5.25
CA TYR A 73 8.86 11.96 -4.88
C TYR A 73 8.96 10.42 -4.90
N ARG A 74 9.55 9.87 -5.97
CA ARG A 74 9.68 8.42 -6.17
C ARG A 74 10.54 7.75 -5.09
N THR A 75 11.58 8.43 -4.61
CA THR A 75 12.58 7.86 -3.67
C THR A 75 12.29 8.15 -2.21
N VAL A 76 11.66 9.28 -1.88
CA VAL A 76 11.45 9.72 -0.48
C VAL A 76 9.98 9.60 -0.07
N VAL A 77 9.08 10.21 -0.85
CA VAL A 77 7.68 10.39 -0.45
C VAL A 77 6.86 9.12 -0.66
N ARG A 78 6.98 8.50 -1.84
CA ARG A 78 6.17 7.33 -2.20
C ARG A 78 6.49 6.10 -1.34
N PRO A 79 7.75 5.76 -1.01
CA PRO A 79 8.04 4.68 -0.09
C PRO A 79 7.40 4.88 1.29
N ALA A 80 7.40 6.11 1.82
CA ALA A 80 6.74 6.42 3.09
C ALA A 80 5.22 6.18 3.02
N MET A 81 4.59 6.57 1.90
CA MET A 81 3.15 6.35 1.66
C MET A 81 2.78 4.87 1.49
N MET A 82 3.69 4.07 0.94
CA MET A 82 3.46 2.67 0.58
C MET A 82 3.92 1.67 1.64
N TYR A 83 4.56 2.14 2.71
CA TYR A 83 5.05 1.27 3.77
C TYR A 83 3.90 0.44 4.39
N GLY A 84 4.10 -0.87 4.53
CA GLY A 84 3.10 -1.81 5.05
C GLY A 84 1.95 -2.15 4.09
N SER A 85 1.89 -1.55 2.89
CA SER A 85 0.77 -1.74 1.97
C SER A 85 0.68 -3.14 1.32
N GLU A 86 1.75 -3.93 1.43
CA GLU A 86 1.82 -5.32 0.97
C GLU A 86 0.75 -6.20 1.63
N CYS A 87 0.38 -5.89 2.87
CA CYS A 87 -0.55 -6.68 3.68
C CYS A 87 -1.97 -6.09 3.73
N TRP A 88 -2.24 -4.97 3.06
CA TRP A 88 -3.56 -4.34 3.10
C TRP A 88 -4.56 -4.99 2.13
N PRO A 89 -5.79 -5.33 2.55
CA PRO A 89 -6.89 -5.67 1.65
C PRO A 89 -7.47 -4.41 1.00
N VAL A 90 -6.69 -3.79 0.09
CA VAL A 90 -7.01 -2.48 -0.48
C VAL A 90 -8.36 -2.51 -1.23
N THR A 91 -9.28 -1.64 -0.81
CA THR A 91 -10.57 -1.38 -1.47
C THR A 91 -10.44 -0.25 -2.49
N LYS A 92 -11.46 -0.08 -3.35
CA LYS A 92 -11.49 1.05 -4.30
C LYS A 92 -11.50 2.42 -3.60
N ALA A 93 -12.07 2.51 -2.40
CA ALA A 93 -12.03 3.73 -1.61
C ALA A 93 -10.60 4.08 -1.19
N HIS A 94 -9.85 3.10 -0.67
CA HIS A 94 -8.45 3.32 -0.28
C HIS A 94 -7.55 3.64 -1.49
N GLU A 95 -7.75 2.98 -2.65
CA GLU A 95 -7.05 3.32 -3.90
C GLU A 95 -7.30 4.78 -4.31
N ARG A 96 -8.56 5.26 -4.24
CA ARG A 96 -8.93 6.64 -4.55
C ARG A 96 -8.31 7.63 -3.57
N MET A 97 -8.27 7.28 -2.28
CA MET A 97 -7.68 8.11 -1.23
C MET A 97 -6.18 8.31 -1.45
N LEU A 98 -5.45 7.22 -1.70
CA LEU A 98 -4.02 7.25 -2.02
C LEU A 98 -3.73 8.00 -3.33
N ASN A 99 -4.51 7.77 -4.37
CA ASN A 99 -4.39 8.48 -5.64
C ASN A 99 -4.64 9.98 -5.48
N THR A 100 -5.60 10.37 -4.65
CA THR A 100 -5.90 11.78 -4.38
C THR A 100 -4.74 12.46 -3.66
N ALA A 101 -4.16 11.78 -2.66
CA ALA A 101 -2.96 12.28 -1.97
C ALA A 101 -1.76 12.41 -2.91
N GLU A 102 -1.47 11.36 -3.70
CA GLU A 102 -0.40 11.38 -4.72
C GLU A 102 -0.58 12.55 -5.69
N MET A 103 -1.75 12.67 -6.32
CA MET A 103 -1.97 13.70 -7.33
C MET A 103 -1.94 15.10 -6.74
N ARG A 104 -2.37 15.29 -5.49
CA ARG A 104 -2.25 16.58 -4.80
C ARG A 104 -0.78 16.97 -4.60
N MET A 105 0.06 16.04 -4.13
CA MET A 105 1.50 16.25 -3.95
C MET A 105 2.21 16.54 -5.28
N LEU A 106 1.91 15.77 -6.34
CA LEU A 106 2.53 15.94 -7.66
C LEU A 106 2.12 17.25 -8.35
N ARG A 107 0.83 17.61 -8.27
CA ARG A 107 0.33 18.89 -8.80
C ARG A 107 1.01 20.06 -8.13
N TRP A 108 1.09 20.04 -6.80
CA TRP A 108 1.76 21.09 -6.05
C TRP A 108 3.24 21.21 -6.43
N ALA A 109 3.96 20.09 -6.52
CA ALA A 109 5.36 20.10 -6.97
C ALA A 109 5.54 20.70 -8.39
N CYS A 110 4.54 20.53 -9.26
CA CYS A 110 4.55 21.13 -10.60
C CYS A 110 4.08 22.59 -10.63
N GLY A 111 3.61 23.16 -9.51
CA GLY A 111 2.98 24.48 -9.45
C GLY A 111 1.61 24.53 -10.13
N LEU A 112 0.95 23.39 -10.30
CA LEU A 112 -0.32 23.25 -11.00
C LEU A 112 -1.50 23.22 -10.04
N THR A 113 -2.57 23.89 -10.43
CA THR A 113 -3.86 23.91 -9.76
C THR A 113 -4.88 23.07 -10.53
N ARG A 114 -6.12 23.00 -10.02
CA ARG A 114 -7.23 22.39 -10.78
C ARG A 114 -7.72 23.27 -11.93
N ARG A 115 -7.47 24.59 -11.90
CA ARG A 115 -7.91 25.54 -12.93
C ARG A 115 -7.14 25.36 -14.24
N ASP A 116 -5.92 24.85 -14.17
CA ASP A 116 -5.07 24.60 -15.34
C ASP A 116 -5.56 23.44 -16.20
N LYS A 117 -6.57 22.67 -15.75
CA LYS A 117 -7.21 21.55 -16.47
C LYS A 117 -6.24 20.48 -17.01
N VAL A 118 -4.99 20.45 -16.53
CA VAL A 118 -3.99 19.44 -16.89
C VAL A 118 -4.41 18.06 -16.39
N GLY A 119 -4.34 17.05 -17.25
CA GLY A 119 -4.71 15.67 -16.93
C GLY A 119 -3.79 15.03 -15.89
N ASN A 120 -4.30 14.03 -15.15
CA ASN A 120 -3.48 13.30 -14.17
C ASN A 120 -2.35 12.51 -14.84
N GLU A 121 -2.60 11.96 -16.03
CA GLU A 121 -1.59 11.22 -16.81
C GLU A 121 -0.49 12.15 -17.35
N ASP A 122 -0.83 13.38 -17.73
CA ASP A 122 0.17 14.38 -18.16
C ASP A 122 1.10 14.73 -17.01
N ILE A 123 0.57 14.93 -15.80
CA ILE A 123 1.37 15.21 -14.60
C ILE A 123 2.30 14.04 -14.28
N ARG A 124 1.80 12.81 -14.37
CA ARG A 124 2.61 11.60 -14.19
C ARG A 124 3.71 11.50 -15.24
N THR A 125 3.42 11.85 -16.49
CA THR A 125 4.39 11.88 -17.58
C THR A 125 5.47 12.93 -17.31
N MET A 126 5.09 14.16 -16.93
CA MET A 126 6.01 15.25 -16.58
C MET A 126 6.92 14.91 -15.39
N MET A 127 6.39 14.22 -14.39
CA MET A 127 7.12 13.81 -13.19
C MET A 127 7.78 12.42 -13.35
N GLN A 128 7.58 11.73 -14.48
CA GLN A 128 8.00 10.35 -14.71
C GLN A 128 7.59 9.39 -13.58
N THR A 129 6.33 9.43 -13.16
CA THR A 129 5.82 8.60 -12.07
C THR A 129 4.74 7.64 -12.57
N ALA A 130 4.88 6.36 -12.27
CA ALA A 130 3.80 5.41 -12.49
C ALA A 130 2.69 5.60 -11.43
N PRO A 131 1.42 5.32 -11.77
CA PRO A 131 0.30 5.42 -10.84
C PRO A 131 0.51 4.58 -9.57
N ILE A 132 0.21 5.16 -8.41
CA ILE A 132 0.40 4.48 -7.12
C ILE A 132 -0.33 3.13 -7.04
N GLN A 133 -1.50 3.00 -7.66
CA GLN A 133 -2.30 1.77 -7.67
C GLN A 133 -1.50 0.61 -8.29
N ARG A 134 -0.81 0.87 -9.40
CA ARG A 134 0.03 -0.14 -10.07
C ARG A 134 1.26 -0.50 -9.22
N LYS A 135 1.78 0.46 -8.45
CA LYS A 135 2.88 0.23 -7.50
C LYS A 135 2.41 -0.61 -6.30
N LEU A 136 1.23 -0.33 -5.74
CA LEU A 136 0.65 -1.09 -4.62
C LEU A 136 0.45 -2.55 -5.02
N ARG A 137 -0.14 -2.77 -6.20
CA ARG A 137 -0.30 -4.11 -6.78
C ARG A 137 1.03 -4.83 -6.94
N ALA A 138 2.02 -4.18 -7.56
CA ALA A 138 3.35 -4.76 -7.74
C ALA A 138 4.01 -5.14 -6.40
N GLN A 139 3.85 -4.29 -5.38
CA GLN A 139 4.41 -4.54 -4.06
C GLN A 139 3.75 -5.74 -3.37
N ARG A 140 2.41 -5.82 -3.43
CA ARG A 140 1.62 -6.94 -2.90
C ARG A 140 1.96 -8.26 -3.58
N LEU A 141 2.05 -8.28 -4.90
CA LEU A 141 2.41 -9.49 -5.66
C LEU A 141 3.88 -9.89 -5.46
N ARG A 142 4.78 -8.92 -5.27
CA ARG A 142 6.18 -9.21 -4.92
C ARG A 142 6.25 -9.95 -3.57
N TRP A 143 5.52 -9.48 -2.56
CA TRP A 143 5.40 -10.14 -1.26
C TRP A 143 4.76 -11.52 -1.39
N PHE A 144 3.61 -11.61 -2.07
CA PHE A 144 2.93 -12.89 -2.30
C PHE A 144 3.86 -13.92 -2.95
N GLY A 145 4.55 -13.56 -4.03
CA GLY A 145 5.50 -14.46 -4.67
C GLY A 145 6.67 -14.85 -3.77
N HIS A 146 7.14 -13.94 -2.89
CA HIS A 146 8.16 -14.29 -1.88
C HIS A 146 7.66 -15.38 -0.93
N VAL A 147 6.44 -15.23 -0.39
CA VAL A 147 5.83 -16.24 0.48
C VAL A 147 5.56 -17.53 -0.28
N MET A 148 5.18 -17.44 -1.57
CA MET A 148 4.86 -18.61 -2.38
C MET A 148 6.05 -19.54 -2.65
N ARG A 149 7.27 -19.01 -2.58
CA ARG A 149 8.52 -19.78 -2.75
C ARG A 149 9.09 -20.31 -1.44
N ARG A 150 8.51 -19.98 -0.29
CA ARG A 150 8.92 -20.55 1.00
C ARG A 150 8.37 -21.97 1.15
N SER A 151 9.07 -22.78 1.95
CA SER A 151 8.60 -24.11 2.36
C SER A 151 7.18 -24.05 2.91
N PRO A 152 6.31 -25.04 2.62
CA PRO A 152 4.98 -25.15 3.21
C PRO A 152 4.98 -25.12 4.75
N LEU A 153 6.06 -25.58 5.38
CA LEU A 153 6.23 -25.58 6.84
C LEU A 153 6.66 -24.22 7.41
N HIS A 154 6.99 -23.24 6.56
CA HIS A 154 7.41 -21.93 7.03
C HIS A 154 6.21 -21.19 7.66
N PRO A 155 6.34 -20.58 8.86
CA PRO A 155 5.20 -19.98 9.57
C PRO A 155 4.41 -18.96 8.74
N THR A 156 5.09 -18.12 7.95
CA THR A 156 4.42 -17.17 7.05
C THR A 156 3.59 -17.85 5.95
N ARG A 157 4.05 -19.00 5.44
CA ARG A 157 3.33 -19.76 4.41
C ARG A 157 2.11 -20.42 5.02
N GLN A 158 2.26 -21.04 6.19
CA GLN A 158 1.16 -21.60 6.97
C GLN A 158 0.12 -20.53 7.33
N ALA A 159 0.54 -19.39 7.86
CA ALA A 159 -0.37 -18.29 8.21
C ALA A 159 -1.12 -17.74 6.99
N LEU A 160 -0.46 -17.69 5.83
CA LEU A 160 -1.11 -17.28 4.60
C LEU A 160 -2.13 -18.33 4.12
N GLU A 161 -1.82 -19.62 4.22
CA GLU A 161 -2.71 -20.68 3.74
C GLU A 161 -3.82 -21.03 4.72
N MET A 162 -3.63 -20.75 6.01
CA MET A 162 -4.57 -21.00 7.08
C MET A 162 -6.01 -20.62 6.70
N GLU A 163 -6.91 -21.55 6.99
CA GLU A 163 -8.35 -21.36 6.91
C GLU A 163 -8.91 -21.24 8.32
N VAL A 164 -9.51 -20.09 8.60
CA VAL A 164 -10.17 -19.86 9.89
C VAL A 164 -11.58 -20.40 9.78
N THR A 165 -11.94 -21.31 10.69
CA THR A 165 -13.29 -21.88 10.76
C THR A 165 -14.33 -20.80 11.05
N GLY A 166 -15.41 -20.77 10.27
CA GLY A 166 -16.50 -19.82 10.45
C GLY A 166 -17.25 -19.52 9.15
N LYS A 167 -18.46 -18.96 9.28
CA LYS A 167 -19.27 -18.52 8.13
C LYS A 167 -19.09 -17.02 7.92
N ARG A 168 -19.03 -16.61 6.66
CA ARG A 168 -18.98 -15.18 6.30
C ARG A 168 -20.37 -14.56 6.54
N PRO A 169 -20.45 -13.36 7.14
CA PRO A 169 -21.71 -12.63 7.24
C PRO A 169 -22.34 -12.42 5.85
N ARG A 170 -23.67 -12.51 5.77
CA ARG A 170 -24.43 -12.18 4.55
C ARG A 170 -24.41 -10.65 4.32
N GLY A 171 -24.52 -10.22 3.07
CA GLY A 171 -24.55 -8.80 2.68
C GLY A 171 -23.23 -8.31 2.10
N ALA A 172 -22.66 -7.25 2.67
CA ALA A 172 -21.43 -6.60 2.21
C ALA A 172 -20.23 -6.91 3.14
N PRO A 173 -19.73 -8.15 3.17
CA PRO A 173 -18.66 -8.52 4.08
C PRO A 173 -17.33 -7.86 3.69
N LYS A 174 -16.49 -7.59 4.69
CA LYS A 174 -15.18 -6.96 4.50
C LYS A 174 -14.32 -7.76 3.51
N LYS A 175 -13.53 -7.06 2.70
CA LYS A 175 -12.69 -7.65 1.64
C LYS A 175 -11.52 -8.40 2.27
N ARG A 176 -11.24 -9.63 1.81
CA ARG A 176 -10.06 -10.39 2.26
C ARG A 176 -8.82 -9.96 1.50
N TRP A 177 -7.66 -10.15 2.13
CA TRP A 177 -6.39 -9.96 1.45
C TRP A 177 -6.21 -10.94 0.28
N LYS A 178 -6.54 -12.23 0.48
CA LYS A 178 -6.56 -13.27 -0.58
C LYS A 178 -7.40 -12.84 -1.79
N ASP A 179 -8.59 -12.30 -1.58
CA ASP A 179 -9.46 -11.80 -2.67
C ASP A 179 -8.78 -10.70 -3.50
N THR A 180 -8.02 -9.83 -2.83
CA THR A 180 -7.26 -8.74 -3.47
C THR A 180 -6.12 -9.30 -4.33
N VAL A 181 -5.34 -10.24 -3.81
CA VAL A 181 -4.27 -10.91 -4.57
C VAL A 181 -4.83 -11.66 -5.76
N CYS A 182 -5.93 -12.41 -5.60
CA CYS A 182 -6.58 -13.11 -6.70
C CYS A 182 -7.09 -12.15 -7.79
N LYS A 183 -7.51 -10.93 -7.42
CA LYS A 183 -7.88 -9.89 -8.39
C LYS A 183 -6.65 -9.36 -9.13
N ASP A 184 -5.57 -9.07 -8.41
CA ASP A 184 -4.33 -8.57 -9.01
C ASP A 184 -3.70 -9.57 -9.98
N MET A 185 -3.70 -10.85 -9.63
CA MET A 185 -3.20 -11.93 -10.48
C MET A 185 -4.03 -12.06 -11.76
N ARG A 186 -5.36 -11.98 -11.65
CA ARG A 186 -6.27 -11.95 -12.80
C ARG A 186 -6.02 -10.74 -13.71
N GLU A 187 -5.80 -9.55 -13.13
CA GLU A 187 -5.49 -8.34 -13.91
C GLU A 187 -4.16 -8.42 -14.68
N LEU A 188 -3.23 -9.27 -14.25
CA LEU A 188 -1.92 -9.46 -14.89
C LEU A 188 -1.80 -10.77 -15.68
N GLY A 189 -2.85 -11.62 -15.68
CA GLY A 189 -2.80 -12.94 -16.29
C GLY A 189 -1.67 -13.82 -15.74
N VAL A 190 -1.44 -13.78 -14.43
CA VAL A 190 -0.48 -14.64 -13.73
C VAL A 190 -1.19 -15.64 -12.83
N THR A 191 -0.58 -16.80 -12.63
CA THR A 191 -1.05 -17.87 -11.75
C THR A 191 -0.19 -17.96 -10.49
N LYS A 192 -0.59 -18.79 -9.52
CA LYS A 192 0.24 -19.04 -8.34
C LYS A 192 1.52 -19.80 -8.69
N ASP A 193 1.48 -20.64 -9.71
CA ASP A 193 2.60 -21.49 -10.12
C ASP A 193 3.70 -20.67 -10.79
N ASP A 194 3.32 -19.60 -11.51
CA ASP A 194 4.25 -18.61 -12.06
C ASP A 194 5.15 -17.99 -10.97
N ALA A 195 4.74 -18.02 -9.70
CA ALA A 195 5.53 -17.48 -8.60
C ALA A 195 6.79 -18.31 -8.31
N GLN A 196 6.88 -19.57 -8.75
CA GLN A 196 8.07 -20.40 -8.57
C GLN A 196 9.23 -19.92 -9.45
N ASP A 197 8.95 -19.52 -10.69
CA ASP A 197 9.92 -18.84 -11.53
C ASP A 197 10.05 -17.37 -11.09
N ARG A 198 11.16 -17.07 -10.40
CA ARG A 198 11.44 -15.74 -9.85
C ARG A 198 11.53 -14.67 -10.93
N ASP A 199 12.06 -15.00 -12.11
CA ASP A 199 12.31 -14.03 -13.18
C ASP A 199 11.07 -13.78 -14.02
N LEU A 200 10.31 -14.84 -14.33
CA LEU A 200 8.97 -14.70 -14.90
C LEU A 200 8.07 -13.87 -13.98
N TRP A 201 8.01 -14.22 -12.69
CA TRP A 201 7.21 -13.50 -11.70
C TRP A 201 7.61 -12.02 -11.63
N ARG A 202 8.91 -11.73 -11.54
CA ARG A 202 9.42 -10.35 -11.50
C ARG A 202 9.04 -9.59 -12.75
N ARG A 203 9.21 -10.17 -13.94
CA ARG A 203 8.88 -9.50 -15.22
C ARG A 203 7.39 -9.17 -15.32
N ARG A 204 6.51 -10.09 -14.93
CA ARG A 204 5.05 -9.90 -15.03
C ARG A 204 4.48 -8.97 -13.96
N THR A 205 5.02 -8.99 -12.75
CA THR A 205 4.46 -8.25 -11.60
C THR A 205 5.09 -6.89 -11.34
N LYS A 206 6.30 -6.62 -11.85
CA LYS A 206 6.99 -5.34 -11.66
C LYS A 206 6.31 -4.23 -12.44
N THR A 207 5.88 -3.19 -11.74
CA THR A 207 5.53 -1.91 -12.35
C THR A 207 6.75 -0.98 -12.34
N ALA A 208 7.40 -0.79 -13.49
CA ALA A 208 8.45 0.23 -13.63
C ALA A 208 7.86 1.65 -13.62
N ASP A 209 8.62 2.62 -13.11
CA ASP A 209 8.32 4.02 -13.43
C ASP A 209 8.80 4.29 -14.87
N PRO A 210 8.13 5.19 -15.61
CA PRO A 210 8.61 5.59 -16.92
C PRO A 210 9.99 6.24 -16.78
N VAL A 211 10.92 5.88 -17.67
CA VAL A 211 12.28 6.43 -17.71
C VAL A 211 12.43 7.11 -19.06
N ASN A 212 12.86 8.37 -19.09
CA ASN A 212 13.16 9.03 -20.36
C ASN A 212 14.47 8.49 -20.94
N ALA A 213 14.56 8.44 -22.27
CA ALA A 213 15.74 7.95 -23.01
C ALA A 213 17.07 8.62 -22.62
N ARG A 214 17.03 9.82 -22.01
CA ARG A 214 18.22 10.56 -21.54
C ARG A 214 18.88 9.96 -20.29
N ASP A 215 18.18 9.13 -19.51
CA ASP A 215 18.70 8.49 -18.29
C ASP A 215 19.31 7.09 -18.55
N ARG A 216 19.46 6.69 -19.82
CA ARG A 216 20.07 5.41 -20.24
C ARG A 216 21.58 5.50 -20.56
N ARG A 217 22.23 6.62 -20.22
CA ARG A 217 23.68 6.80 -20.40
C ARG A 217 24.43 6.49 -19.12
#